data_AF-A0A1I5TWL4-F1
#
_entry.id   AF-A0A1I5TWL4-F1
#
_cell.length_a   1.000
_cell.length_b   1.000
_cell.length_c   1.000
_cell.angle_alpha   90.00
_cell.angle_beta   90.00
_cell.angle_gamma   90.00
#
_symmetry.space_group_name_H-M   'P 1'
#
loop_
_entity.id
_entity.type
_entity.pdbx_description
1 polymer ?
#
loop_
_entity_poly.entity_id
_entity_poly.type
_entity_poly.pdbx_seq_one_letter_code
_entity_poly.pdbx_strand_id
1 'polypeptide(L)'
;MPNSSSIFRGAAAAVAVAVLTLALLVPAPPAFAASVSVSPTSGVDPGGQTITVRGSGFDPDRNNGFGVYVVFGPRRADWTTNANAYQAATWVHRGASAGAGQAPMTASGGFSVGLSVKARYTDGDGRKVDCLTTRCYVITMAAHGVPDRGQDTVTPITFRGSKAGGGQGVDGSSGSSGAKKGDGGSSPASTPKPGAPSASSSGSPAAGAAPREGAAVDASPAAGVERTVRGGRATTAWPFLATTGAALIAVIAARRWGRRRAARRGAP
;
A
#
# COMPACT_ATOMS: atom_id res chain seq x y z
N MET A 1 52.98 -32.17 -65.52
CA MET A 1 52.97 -30.69 -65.61
C MET A 1 52.06 -30.32 -66.77
N PRO A 2 51.17 -29.30 -66.68
CA PRO A 2 51.12 -28.15 -65.77
C PRO A 2 50.09 -28.34 -64.61
N ASN A 3 50.30 -27.85 -63.39
CA ASN A 3 50.28 -26.46 -62.89
C ASN A 3 48.90 -25.78 -63.13
N SER A 4 48.23 -25.10 -62.20
CA SER A 4 48.60 -24.54 -60.89
C SER A 4 47.32 -24.15 -60.14
N SER A 5 47.39 -24.25 -58.81
CA SER A 5 47.02 -23.25 -57.82
C SER A 5 45.76 -22.40 -58.01
N SER A 6 44.83 -22.50 -57.06
CA SER A 6 44.09 -21.38 -56.43
C SER A 6 42.87 -21.91 -55.67
N ILE A 7 42.48 -21.51 -54.45
CA ILE A 7 42.90 -20.51 -53.49
C ILE A 7 42.27 -20.98 -52.16
N PHE A 8 43.09 -21.17 -51.13
CA PHE A 8 42.65 -21.13 -49.73
C PHE A 8 42.28 -19.68 -49.40
N ARG A 9 40.98 -19.35 -49.28
CA ARG A 9 40.50 -18.13 -48.64
C ARG A 9 39.16 -18.39 -47.96
N GLY A 10 39.14 -18.24 -46.65
CA GLY A 10 37.92 -18.33 -45.85
C GLY A 10 38.25 -18.44 -44.37
N ALA A 11 39.04 -17.48 -43.88
CA ALA A 11 39.28 -17.30 -42.46
C ALA A 11 37.95 -17.08 -41.71
N ALA A 12 37.90 -17.68 -40.52
CA ALA A 12 37.26 -17.18 -39.30
C ALA A 12 36.23 -16.05 -39.46
N ALA A 13 34.95 -16.35 -39.16
CA ALA A 13 34.07 -15.45 -38.39
C ALA A 13 32.67 -16.08 -38.27
N ALA A 14 32.41 -16.82 -37.20
CA ALA A 14 31.05 -16.98 -36.66
C ALA A 14 31.07 -17.60 -35.24
N VAL A 15 31.94 -17.11 -34.36
CA VAL A 15 31.82 -17.36 -32.91
C VAL A 15 31.81 -16.00 -32.23
N ALA A 16 30.73 -15.23 -32.39
CA ALA A 16 30.54 -13.97 -31.65
C ALA A 16 29.13 -13.36 -31.78
N VAL A 17 28.05 -14.13 -31.60
CA VAL A 17 26.74 -13.52 -31.25
C VAL A 17 25.96 -14.44 -30.31
N ALA A 18 26.44 -14.61 -29.09
CA ALA A 18 25.70 -15.34 -28.06
C ALA A 18 25.99 -14.79 -26.65
N VAL A 19 26.04 -13.47 -26.47
CA VAL A 19 26.23 -12.88 -25.11
C VAL A 19 25.37 -11.62 -24.84
N LEU A 20 24.50 -11.14 -25.75
CA LEU A 20 23.79 -9.85 -25.55
C LEU A 20 22.26 -9.92 -25.46
N THR A 21 21.70 -10.87 -24.70
CA THR A 21 20.27 -10.84 -24.32
C THR A 21 20.01 -11.15 -22.84
N LEU A 22 20.93 -10.77 -21.94
CA LEU A 22 20.65 -10.72 -20.50
C LEU A 22 20.46 -9.28 -20.02
N ALA A 23 19.75 -8.47 -20.80
CA ALA A 23 19.35 -7.13 -20.42
C ALA A 23 18.01 -7.18 -19.68
N LEU A 24 18.09 -6.96 -18.36
CA LEU A 24 17.05 -6.34 -17.52
C LEU A 24 15.69 -7.08 -17.39
N LEU A 25 15.68 -8.20 -16.67
CA LEU A 25 14.49 -8.54 -15.85
C LEU A 25 14.49 -7.62 -14.62
N VAL A 26 14.13 -6.35 -14.81
CA VAL A 26 13.67 -5.52 -13.70
C VAL A 26 12.25 -5.99 -13.41
N PRO A 27 11.97 -6.64 -12.26
CA PRO A 27 10.59 -6.92 -11.92
C PRO A 27 9.86 -5.59 -11.86
N ALA A 28 8.81 -5.44 -12.68
CA ALA A 28 7.91 -4.31 -12.55
C ALA A 28 7.43 -4.26 -11.09
N PRO A 29 7.40 -3.09 -10.43
CA PRO A 29 6.77 -2.99 -9.13
C PRO A 29 5.34 -3.55 -9.24
N PRO A 30 4.81 -4.20 -8.19
CA PRO A 30 3.41 -4.59 -8.22
C PRO A 30 2.59 -3.35 -8.62
N ALA A 31 1.75 -3.50 -9.65
CA ALA A 31 1.00 -2.38 -10.22
C ALA A 31 0.12 -1.67 -9.18
N PHE A 32 -0.16 -2.35 -8.07
CA PHE A 32 -0.95 -1.89 -6.94
C PHE A 32 -0.13 -1.97 -5.64
N ALA A 33 -0.13 -0.88 -4.90
CA ALA A 33 0.52 -0.69 -3.61
C ALA A 33 -0.43 0.12 -2.72
N ALA A 34 -1.43 -0.56 -2.16
CA ALA A 34 -2.49 0.05 -1.37
C ALA A 34 -1.90 0.91 -0.24
N SER A 35 -2.34 2.18 -0.18
CA SER A 35 -1.89 3.15 0.80
C SER A 35 -3.04 4.04 1.21
N VAL A 36 -3.02 4.46 2.48
CA VAL A 36 -4.04 5.32 3.07
C VAL A 36 -3.40 6.47 3.80
N SER A 37 -3.92 7.66 3.56
CA SER A 37 -3.65 8.87 4.33
C SER A 37 -4.94 9.31 5.02
N VAL A 38 -4.83 9.67 6.30
CA VAL A 38 -5.94 10.15 7.11
C VAL A 38 -5.60 11.53 7.64
N SER A 39 -6.58 12.44 7.65
CA SER A 39 -6.40 13.78 8.21
C SER A 39 -7.65 14.26 8.96
N PRO A 40 -7.51 14.69 10.23
CA PRO A 40 -6.36 14.48 11.12
C PRO A 40 -6.25 13.04 11.65
N THR A 41 -5.04 12.60 12.02
CA THR A 41 -4.80 11.34 12.77
C THR A 41 -4.63 11.53 14.27
N SER A 42 -4.36 12.75 14.72
CA SER A 42 -4.10 13.09 16.12
C SER A 42 -4.84 14.35 16.52
N GLY A 43 -5.12 14.49 17.82
CA GLY A 43 -5.84 15.66 18.33
C GLY A 43 -7.30 15.70 17.85
N VAL A 44 -7.86 14.55 17.47
CA VAL A 44 -9.25 14.41 17.05
C VAL A 44 -10.18 14.76 18.21
N ASP A 45 -11.30 15.43 17.93
CA ASP A 45 -12.29 15.78 18.93
C ASP A 45 -12.97 14.54 19.53
N PRO A 46 -12.86 14.30 20.86
CA PRO A 46 -13.49 13.16 21.49
C PRO A 46 -15.04 13.21 21.43
N GLY A 47 -15.64 14.40 21.32
CA GLY A 47 -17.09 14.59 21.22
C GLY A 47 -17.65 14.26 19.84
N GLY A 48 -16.80 14.22 18.81
CA GLY A 48 -17.22 13.98 17.44
C GLY A 48 -16.46 14.86 16.45
N GLN A 49 -15.89 14.26 15.41
CA GLN A 49 -15.25 14.98 14.33
C GLN A 49 -15.31 14.17 13.03
N THR A 50 -15.48 14.84 11.90
CA THR A 50 -15.28 14.22 10.59
C THR A 50 -13.80 14.22 10.24
N ILE A 51 -13.24 13.04 10.02
CA ILE A 51 -11.89 12.86 9.47
C ILE A 51 -11.98 12.51 7.98
N THR A 52 -10.99 12.94 7.19
CA THR A 52 -10.90 12.60 5.77
C THR A 52 -9.93 11.44 5.59
N VAL A 53 -10.35 10.41 4.88
CA VAL A 53 -9.53 9.24 4.51
C VAL A 53 -9.36 9.23 3.00
N ARG A 54 -8.12 9.22 2.53
CA ARG A 54 -7.77 9.13 1.11
C ARG A 54 -6.99 7.85 0.88
N GLY A 55 -7.47 7.02 -0.05
CA GLY A 55 -6.79 5.81 -0.48
C GLY A 55 -6.21 5.95 -1.89
N SER A 56 -5.10 5.25 -2.14
CA SER A 56 -4.50 5.12 -3.47
C SER A 56 -3.85 3.76 -3.64
N GLY A 57 -3.65 3.33 -4.89
CA GLY A 57 -2.92 2.10 -5.21
C GLY A 57 -3.65 0.81 -4.85
N PHE A 58 -4.94 0.86 -4.56
CA PHE A 58 -5.77 -0.34 -4.41
C PHE A 58 -6.03 -0.97 -5.79
N ASP A 59 -5.98 -2.28 -5.89
CA ASP A 59 -6.45 -3.04 -7.04
C ASP A 59 -7.98 -3.10 -6.99
N PRO A 60 -8.68 -2.41 -7.91
CA PRO A 60 -10.14 -2.38 -7.96
C PRO A 60 -10.77 -3.69 -8.46
N ASP A 61 -9.99 -4.59 -9.05
CA ASP A 61 -10.46 -5.86 -9.62
C ASP A 61 -10.15 -7.06 -8.71
N ARG A 62 -9.24 -6.89 -7.74
CA ARG A 62 -8.96 -7.90 -6.71
C ARG A 62 -10.24 -8.30 -5.96
N ASN A 63 -10.29 -9.56 -5.51
CA ASN A 63 -11.42 -10.10 -4.76
C ASN A 63 -12.75 -9.91 -5.48
N ASN A 64 -12.80 -10.27 -6.77
CA ASN A 64 -13.98 -10.18 -7.62
C ASN A 64 -14.55 -8.75 -7.73
N GLY A 65 -13.72 -7.72 -7.54
CA GLY A 65 -14.14 -6.32 -7.59
C GLY A 65 -15.05 -5.90 -6.44
N PHE A 66 -15.09 -6.66 -5.34
CA PHE A 66 -15.88 -6.29 -4.16
C PHE A 66 -15.42 -4.98 -3.50
N GLY A 67 -14.18 -4.53 -3.77
CA GLY A 67 -13.62 -3.33 -3.17
C GLY A 67 -13.24 -3.53 -1.69
N VAL A 68 -13.31 -2.44 -0.92
CA VAL A 68 -12.86 -2.40 0.48
C VAL A 68 -13.87 -1.70 1.37
N TYR A 69 -13.95 -2.09 2.64
CA TYR A 69 -14.55 -1.24 3.66
C TYR A 69 -13.50 -0.30 4.25
N VAL A 70 -13.88 0.96 4.45
CA VAL A 70 -13.14 1.93 5.25
C VAL A 70 -13.91 2.12 6.55
N VAL A 71 -13.34 1.67 7.67
CA VAL A 71 -14.03 1.62 8.96
C VAL A 71 -13.26 2.35 10.05
N PHE A 72 -13.96 2.76 11.10
CA PHE A 72 -13.36 3.31 12.31
C PHE A 72 -13.79 2.53 13.57
N GLY A 73 -12.79 2.07 14.34
CA GLY A 73 -13.01 1.39 15.61
C GLY A 73 -11.78 0.62 16.12
N PRO A 74 -11.94 -0.23 17.16
CA PRO A 74 -10.86 -1.07 17.66
C PRO A 74 -10.54 -2.20 16.70
N ARG A 75 -9.27 -2.60 16.63
CA ARG A 75 -8.84 -3.79 15.88
C ARG A 75 -8.75 -5.00 16.80
N ARG A 76 -9.92 -5.56 17.16
CA ARG A 76 -10.04 -6.79 17.98
C ARG A 76 -9.63 -8.03 17.20
N ALA A 77 -9.63 -9.21 17.84
CA ALA A 77 -9.25 -10.46 17.18
C ALA A 77 -10.15 -10.81 15.97
N ASP A 78 -11.42 -10.44 16.05
CA ASP A 78 -12.49 -10.67 15.06
C ASP A 78 -12.70 -9.48 14.10
N TRP A 79 -11.75 -8.55 14.01
CA TRP A 79 -11.88 -7.29 13.26
C TRP A 79 -12.25 -7.48 11.77
N THR A 80 -11.94 -8.62 11.17
CA THR A 80 -12.27 -8.92 9.77
C THR A 80 -13.66 -9.52 9.58
N THR A 81 -14.27 -10.06 10.65
CA THR A 81 -15.50 -10.85 10.60
C THR A 81 -16.65 -10.23 11.41
N ASN A 82 -16.36 -9.26 12.28
CA ASN A 82 -17.36 -8.59 13.09
C ASN A 82 -17.52 -7.11 12.67
N ALA A 83 -18.52 -6.84 11.83
CA ALA A 83 -18.84 -5.48 11.41
C ALA A 83 -19.44 -4.61 12.54
N ASN A 84 -20.09 -5.24 13.52
CA ASN A 84 -20.74 -4.53 14.63
C ASN A 84 -19.74 -3.80 15.52
N ALA A 85 -18.46 -4.20 15.52
CA ALA A 85 -17.41 -3.56 16.32
C ALA A 85 -17.10 -2.11 15.89
N TYR A 86 -17.52 -1.67 14.70
CA TYR A 86 -17.14 -0.39 14.13
C TYR A 86 -18.21 0.67 14.32
N GLN A 87 -17.77 1.88 14.67
CA GLN A 87 -18.66 3.04 14.82
C GLN A 87 -19.11 3.61 13.47
N ALA A 88 -18.19 3.60 12.50
CA ALA A 88 -18.41 4.15 11.17
C ALA A 88 -17.85 3.18 10.13
N ALA A 89 -18.55 3.05 9.01
CA ALA A 89 -18.16 2.20 7.91
C ALA A 89 -18.63 2.81 6.58
N THR A 90 -17.76 2.79 5.59
CA THR A 90 -18.06 3.15 4.20
C THR A 90 -17.55 2.05 3.29
N TRP A 91 -18.41 1.53 2.42
CA TRP A 91 -18.03 0.59 1.38
C TRP A 91 -17.51 1.33 0.15
N VAL A 92 -16.26 1.08 -0.21
CA VAL A 92 -15.60 1.72 -1.35
C VAL A 92 -15.40 0.70 -2.46
N HIS A 93 -16.06 0.91 -3.59
CA HIS A 93 -15.99 -0.03 -4.72
C HIS A 93 -16.21 0.67 -6.07
N ARG A 94 -15.86 -0.03 -7.15
CA ARG A 94 -16.10 0.45 -8.50
C ARG A 94 -17.61 0.50 -8.79
N GLY A 95 -18.07 1.55 -9.46
CA GLY A 95 -19.48 1.72 -9.82
C GLY A 95 -20.37 2.21 -8.68
N ALA A 96 -19.84 2.39 -7.46
CA ALA A 96 -20.58 3.04 -6.39
C ALA A 96 -20.92 4.49 -6.76
N SER A 97 -22.12 4.92 -6.40
CA SER A 97 -22.43 6.35 -6.33
C SER A 97 -22.13 6.85 -4.93
N ALA A 98 -21.54 8.04 -4.79
CA ALA A 98 -21.27 8.61 -3.49
C ALA A 98 -22.57 8.81 -2.71
N GLY A 99 -22.66 8.27 -1.50
CA GLY A 99 -23.90 8.31 -0.72
C GLY A 99 -23.79 7.65 0.64
N ALA A 100 -24.94 7.47 1.30
CA ALA A 100 -25.00 6.87 2.62
C ALA A 100 -24.39 5.46 2.60
N GLY A 101 -23.27 5.28 3.31
CA GLY A 101 -22.60 3.99 3.49
C GLY A 101 -21.70 3.54 2.33
N GLN A 102 -21.57 4.30 1.24
CA GLN A 102 -20.73 3.90 0.11
C GLN A 102 -20.05 5.08 -0.61
N ALA A 103 -18.94 4.79 -1.28
CA ALA A 103 -18.20 5.75 -2.09
C ALA A 103 -17.51 5.11 -3.30
N PRO A 104 -17.31 5.86 -4.40
CA PRO A 104 -16.66 5.33 -5.59
C PRO A 104 -15.16 5.05 -5.37
N MET A 105 -14.71 3.92 -5.90
CA MET A 105 -13.30 3.67 -6.20
C MET A 105 -13.01 3.96 -7.67
N THR A 106 -11.95 4.72 -7.96
CA THR A 106 -11.51 4.97 -9.33
C THR A 106 -10.94 3.70 -9.97
N ALA A 107 -10.83 3.69 -11.30
CA ALA A 107 -10.16 2.61 -12.03
C ALA A 107 -8.67 2.45 -11.66
N SER A 108 -8.05 3.48 -11.09
CA SER A 108 -6.66 3.46 -10.59
C SER A 108 -6.54 3.11 -9.09
N GLY A 109 -7.63 2.72 -8.43
CA GLY A 109 -7.58 2.34 -7.02
C GLY A 109 -7.62 3.50 -6.02
N GLY A 110 -8.05 4.67 -6.46
CA GLY A 110 -8.14 5.87 -5.64
C GLY A 110 -9.53 6.05 -5.04
N PHE A 111 -9.60 6.65 -3.85
CA PHE A 111 -10.86 7.09 -3.25
C PHE A 111 -10.64 8.20 -2.21
N SER A 112 -11.73 8.89 -1.84
CA SER A 112 -11.76 9.84 -0.72
C SER A 112 -13.08 9.72 0.02
N VAL A 113 -13.04 9.50 1.33
CA VAL A 113 -14.24 9.36 2.18
C VAL A 113 -14.12 10.21 3.44
N GLY A 114 -15.25 10.73 3.91
CA GLY A 114 -15.36 11.33 5.23
C GLY A 114 -15.92 10.32 6.24
N LEU A 115 -15.28 10.17 7.40
CA LEU A 115 -15.78 9.35 8.50
C LEU A 115 -16.07 10.23 9.71
N SER A 116 -17.30 10.19 10.21
CA SER A 116 -17.69 10.82 11.48
C SER A 116 -17.30 9.91 12.64
N VAL A 117 -16.31 10.31 13.43
CA VAL A 117 -15.73 9.51 14.51
C VAL A 117 -15.93 10.19 15.85
N LYS A 118 -16.10 9.40 16.92
CA LYS A 118 -16.14 9.90 18.31
C LYS A 118 -15.36 8.95 19.21
N ALA A 119 -14.82 9.46 20.31
CA ALA A 119 -13.97 8.65 21.15
C ALA A 119 -14.72 7.54 21.90
N ARG A 120 -16.01 7.76 22.20
CA ARG A 120 -16.83 6.84 23.01
C ARG A 120 -18.15 6.51 22.35
N TYR A 121 -18.43 5.23 22.19
CA TYR A 121 -19.66 4.76 21.54
C TYR A 121 -20.09 3.40 22.09
N THR A 122 -21.35 3.05 21.84
CA THR A 122 -21.83 1.68 21.98
C THR A 122 -21.78 1.05 20.60
N ASP A 123 -21.06 -0.07 20.47
CA ASP A 123 -20.96 -0.82 19.21
C ASP A 123 -22.25 -1.62 18.93
N GLY A 124 -22.36 -2.21 17.74
CA GLY A 124 -23.56 -2.94 17.32
C GLY A 124 -23.86 -4.19 18.15
N ASP A 125 -22.88 -4.69 18.91
CA ASP A 125 -23.05 -5.80 19.85
C ASP A 125 -23.43 -5.31 21.26
N GLY A 126 -23.66 -4.00 21.43
CA GLY A 126 -24.01 -3.39 22.72
C GLY A 126 -22.82 -3.11 23.64
N ARG A 127 -21.57 -3.27 23.18
CA ARG A 127 -20.39 -3.02 24.03
C ARG A 127 -20.01 -1.55 24.02
N LYS A 128 -19.65 -1.04 25.19
CA LYS A 128 -19.09 0.31 25.32
C LYS A 128 -17.63 0.30 24.86
N VAL A 129 -17.32 1.12 23.86
CA VAL A 129 -15.97 1.36 23.35
C VAL A 129 -15.47 2.72 23.84
N ASP A 130 -14.22 2.76 24.31
CA ASP A 130 -13.53 3.99 24.72
C ASP A 130 -12.15 4.09 24.07
N CYS A 131 -12.07 4.85 22.98
CA CYS A 131 -10.85 5.11 22.23
C CYS A 131 -9.86 6.05 22.96
N LEU A 132 -10.22 6.59 24.14
CA LEU A 132 -9.29 7.35 25.00
C LEU A 132 -8.38 6.43 25.81
N THR A 133 -8.79 5.17 25.98
CA THR A 133 -8.10 4.17 26.79
C THR A 133 -7.71 2.92 26.00
N THR A 134 -8.39 2.65 24.89
CA THR A 134 -8.08 1.59 23.91
C THR A 134 -7.64 2.22 22.59
N ARG A 135 -6.68 1.61 21.88
CA ARG A 135 -6.31 2.08 20.54
C ARG A 135 -7.45 1.85 19.54
N CYS A 136 -7.85 2.91 18.84
CA CYS A 136 -8.78 2.85 17.70
C CYS A 136 -8.06 3.27 16.42
N TYR A 137 -8.58 2.80 15.30
CA TYR A 137 -7.92 2.90 14.00
C TYR A 137 -8.94 3.28 12.92
N VAL A 138 -8.46 3.94 11.88
CA VAL A 138 -9.05 3.80 10.54
C VAL A 138 -8.46 2.56 9.92
N ILE A 139 -9.31 1.68 9.41
CA ILE A 139 -8.90 0.41 8.81
C ILE A 139 -9.51 0.34 7.42
N THR A 140 -8.68 0.00 6.43
CA THR A 140 -9.20 -0.51 5.16
C THR A 140 -9.10 -2.01 5.15
N MET A 141 -10.20 -2.67 4.81
CA MET A 141 -10.29 -4.13 4.78
C MET A 141 -10.98 -4.60 3.53
N ALA A 142 -10.54 -5.74 3.00
CA ALA A 142 -11.24 -6.40 1.92
C ALA A 142 -12.74 -6.61 2.27
N ALA A 143 -13.63 -6.23 1.35
CA ALA A 143 -15.06 -6.26 1.58
C ALA A 143 -15.63 -7.69 1.59
N HIS A 144 -16.84 -7.84 2.15
CA HIS A 144 -17.61 -9.10 2.17
C HIS A 144 -16.89 -10.32 2.77
N GLY A 145 -15.98 -10.10 3.73
CA GLY A 145 -15.36 -11.17 4.51
C GLY A 145 -14.39 -12.05 3.74
N VAL A 146 -13.92 -11.61 2.57
CA VAL A 146 -12.92 -12.35 1.79
C VAL A 146 -11.61 -12.50 2.58
N PRO A 147 -10.95 -13.68 2.50
CA PRO A 147 -9.78 -13.97 3.31
C PRO A 147 -8.49 -13.32 2.82
N ASP A 148 -8.40 -12.93 1.53
CA ASP A 148 -7.22 -12.22 1.03
C ASP A 148 -7.17 -10.79 1.60
N ARG A 149 -6.17 -10.57 2.46
CA ARG A 149 -5.92 -9.33 3.20
C ARG A 149 -4.78 -8.49 2.62
N GLY A 150 -4.33 -8.81 1.40
CA GLY A 150 -3.14 -8.20 0.77
C GLY A 150 -3.22 -6.69 0.49
N GLN A 151 -4.39 -6.07 0.68
CA GLN A 151 -4.60 -4.62 0.48
C GLN A 151 -5.08 -3.90 1.73
N ASP A 152 -5.07 -4.56 2.87
CA ASP A 152 -5.50 -3.94 4.11
C ASP A 152 -4.54 -2.86 4.57
N THR A 153 -5.08 -1.84 5.21
CA THR A 153 -4.28 -0.80 5.88
C THR A 153 -4.86 -0.52 7.25
N VAL A 154 -4.00 -0.05 8.15
CA VAL A 154 -4.36 0.28 9.53
C VAL A 154 -3.67 1.58 9.91
N THR A 155 -4.44 2.62 10.19
CA THR A 155 -3.93 3.93 10.60
C THR A 155 -4.43 4.25 12.01
N PRO A 156 -3.54 4.43 13.01
CA PRO A 156 -3.95 4.75 14.37
C PRO A 156 -4.55 6.16 14.44
N ILE A 157 -5.60 6.31 15.26
CA ILE A 157 -6.26 7.58 15.53
C ILE A 157 -6.13 7.92 17.01
N THR A 158 -5.63 9.12 17.29
CA THR A 158 -5.45 9.63 18.67
C THR A 158 -6.39 10.81 18.90
N PHE A 159 -7.28 10.69 19.89
CA PHE A 159 -8.13 11.79 20.31
C PHE A 159 -7.41 12.71 21.30
N ARG A 160 -7.85 13.97 21.40
CA ARG A 160 -7.42 14.86 22.48
C ARG A 160 -7.76 14.22 23.83
N GLY A 161 -6.80 14.23 24.76
CA GLY A 161 -6.98 13.63 26.08
C GLY A 161 -6.82 12.10 26.14
N SER A 162 -6.40 11.44 25.05
CA SER A 162 -6.04 10.02 25.08
C SER A 162 -4.86 9.80 26.03
N LYS A 163 -4.93 8.76 26.87
CA LYS A 163 -3.78 8.37 27.70
C LYS A 163 -2.75 7.66 26.82
N ALA A 164 -1.47 8.00 26.97
CA ALA A 164 -0.41 7.26 26.31
C ALA A 164 -0.34 5.84 26.91
N GLY A 165 -0.69 4.83 26.11
CA GLY A 165 -0.44 3.42 26.43
C GLY A 165 -1.57 2.68 27.15
N GLY A 166 -2.51 2.15 26.37
CA GLY A 166 -3.44 1.09 26.78
C GLY A 166 -3.63 0.13 25.61
N GLY A 167 -2.65 -0.77 25.44
CA GLY A 167 -2.64 -1.71 24.32
C GLY A 167 -3.37 -3.01 24.64
N GLN A 168 -4.33 -3.37 23.79
CA GLN A 168 -4.33 -4.70 23.17
C GLN A 168 -4.54 -4.51 21.66
N GLY A 169 -3.44 -4.25 20.97
CA GLY A 169 -3.26 -4.52 19.55
C GLY A 169 -1.98 -5.34 19.46
N VAL A 170 -2.09 -6.58 18.98
CA VAL A 170 -0.94 -7.46 18.78
C VAL A 170 -0.18 -6.98 17.54
N ASP A 171 0.95 -6.32 17.76
CA ASP A 171 1.87 -5.92 16.71
C ASP A 171 2.83 -7.08 16.41
N GLY A 172 2.81 -7.56 15.17
CA GLY A 172 3.81 -8.49 14.66
C GLY A 172 5.04 -7.76 14.12
N SER A 173 6.19 -8.04 14.76
CA SER A 173 7.58 -7.92 14.26
C SER A 173 8.40 -6.64 14.53
N SER A 174 8.93 -6.58 15.77
CA SER A 174 10.34 -6.50 16.21
C SER A 174 11.47 -5.80 15.40
N GLY A 175 12.16 -4.88 16.10
CA GLY A 175 13.63 -4.81 16.22
C GLY A 175 14.19 -3.36 16.21
N SER A 176 15.08 -2.88 17.09
CA SER A 176 15.68 -3.36 18.35
C SER A 176 16.40 -2.17 19.05
N SER A 177 16.37 -2.17 20.39
CA SER A 177 17.39 -1.72 21.36
C SER A 177 17.91 -0.27 21.39
N GLY A 178 17.68 0.35 22.55
CA GLY A 178 18.41 1.52 23.04
C GLY A 178 17.99 1.88 24.47
N ALA A 179 18.29 1.01 25.44
CA ALA A 179 18.04 1.27 26.85
C ALA A 179 19.04 2.30 27.42
N LYS A 180 18.55 3.34 28.09
CA LYS A 180 19.24 3.92 29.26
C LYS A 180 18.26 4.28 30.37
N LYS A 181 18.64 3.80 31.54
CA LYS A 181 18.06 3.92 32.89
C LYS A 181 18.44 5.28 33.48
N GLY A 182 17.54 5.87 34.26
CA GLY A 182 17.79 7.07 35.07
C GLY A 182 16.60 7.33 35.98
N ASP A 183 16.78 6.97 37.25
CA ASP A 183 15.78 6.94 38.32
C ASP A 183 15.61 8.31 39.02
N GLY A 184 14.40 8.59 39.53
CA GLY A 184 14.09 9.48 40.68
C GLY A 184 14.25 11.00 40.49
N GLY A 185 13.38 11.87 41.00
CA GLY A 185 12.24 11.73 41.89
C GLY A 185 11.64 13.11 42.24
N SER A 186 10.38 13.07 42.66
CA SER A 186 9.65 13.95 43.58
C SER A 186 9.67 15.49 43.43
N SER A 187 8.47 16.02 43.17
CA SER A 187 8.02 17.37 43.56
C SER A 187 7.99 17.53 45.10
N PRO A 188 7.82 18.77 45.61
CA PRO A 188 6.45 19.19 45.94
C PRO A 188 6.10 20.66 45.60
N ALA A 189 4.82 20.92 45.78
CA ALA A 189 4.02 22.07 45.39
C ALA A 189 4.28 23.39 46.13
N SER A 190 3.79 24.49 45.57
CA SER A 190 3.29 25.66 46.32
C SER A 190 2.30 26.48 45.47
N THR A 191 1.11 26.71 46.01
CA THR A 191 0.18 27.81 45.68
C THR A 191 -0.06 28.58 46.98
N PRO A 192 -0.32 29.91 46.94
CA PRO A 192 -1.71 30.38 46.92
C PRO A 192 -2.02 31.60 46.00
N LYS A 193 -3.31 31.68 45.65
CA LYS A 193 -4.14 32.74 44.97
C LYS A 193 -4.24 34.04 45.82
N PRO A 194 -5.09 35.07 45.55
CA PRO A 194 -5.73 35.64 44.33
C PRO A 194 -5.57 37.19 44.15
N GLY A 195 -5.81 37.72 42.94
CA GLY A 195 -6.11 39.15 42.73
C GLY A 195 -6.62 39.49 41.33
N ALA A 196 -7.86 39.97 41.25
CA ALA A 196 -8.51 40.68 40.14
C ALA A 196 -9.37 41.80 40.79
N PRO A 197 -9.97 42.80 40.10
CA PRO A 197 -10.16 43.00 38.65
C PRO A 197 -9.99 44.46 38.15
N SER A 198 -10.10 44.67 36.82
CA SER A 198 -10.58 45.87 36.08
C SER A 198 -9.91 45.88 34.70
N ALA A 199 -10.45 46.37 33.60
CA ALA A 199 -11.78 46.78 33.16
C ALA A 199 -11.67 46.96 31.63
N SER A 200 -12.80 46.95 30.94
CA SER A 200 -12.98 47.07 29.48
C SER A 200 -12.17 48.15 28.76
N SER A 201 -11.85 47.90 27.49
CA SER A 201 -12.30 48.79 26.40
C SER A 201 -12.20 48.17 25.01
N SER A 202 -13.29 48.42 24.30
CA SER A 202 -13.65 48.31 22.89
C SER A 202 -12.61 48.74 21.85
N GLY A 203 -12.67 48.13 20.66
CA GLY A 203 -12.15 48.72 19.42
C GLY A 203 -12.08 47.78 18.23
N SER A 204 -13.18 47.63 17.49
CA SER A 204 -13.15 47.33 16.04
C SER A 204 -13.05 48.65 15.27
N PRO A 205 -12.43 48.67 14.08
CA PRO A 205 -13.28 48.78 12.89
C PRO A 205 -12.82 47.98 11.64
N ALA A 206 -13.85 47.61 10.87
CA ALA A 206 -14.01 47.66 9.41
C ALA A 206 -12.94 47.14 8.41
N ALA A 207 -13.35 46.10 7.69
CA ALA A 207 -13.51 46.01 6.22
C ALA A 207 -12.52 46.70 5.26
N GLY A 208 -12.05 45.91 4.28
CA GLY A 208 -12.01 46.34 2.88
C GLY A 208 -10.79 45.94 2.04
N ALA A 209 -11.09 45.30 0.90
CA ALA A 209 -10.34 45.29 -0.36
C ALA A 209 -9.27 44.19 -0.62
N ALA A 210 -9.67 43.19 -1.41
CA ALA A 210 -8.89 42.68 -2.55
C ALA A 210 -8.91 43.75 -3.68
N PRO A 211 -7.97 43.80 -4.66
CA PRO A 211 -7.71 42.72 -5.62
C PRO A 211 -6.26 42.58 -6.15
N ARG A 212 -5.95 41.44 -6.81
CA ARG A 212 -5.50 41.35 -8.23
C ARG A 212 -4.89 39.99 -8.57
N GLU A 213 -5.36 39.45 -9.69
CA GLU A 213 -4.73 38.41 -10.51
C GLU A 213 -3.39 38.89 -11.09
N GLY A 214 -2.48 37.95 -11.35
CA GLY A 214 -1.41 38.14 -12.32
C GLY A 214 -0.21 37.21 -12.18
N ALA A 215 -0.09 36.34 -13.19
CA ALA A 215 1.13 35.78 -13.76
C ALA A 215 1.73 34.49 -13.16
N ALA A 216 1.72 33.49 -14.04
CA ALA A 216 2.44 32.24 -14.00
C ALA A 216 3.95 32.41 -13.92
N VAL A 217 4.61 31.46 -13.26
CA VAL A 217 5.98 31.04 -13.57
C VAL A 217 6.10 29.52 -13.44
N ASP A 218 6.22 28.88 -14.60
CA ASP A 218 6.83 27.57 -14.77
C ASP A 218 8.27 27.58 -14.24
N ALA A 219 8.62 26.60 -13.40
CA ALA A 219 9.98 26.06 -13.31
C ALA A 219 9.99 24.79 -12.44
N SER A 220 10.03 23.63 -13.10
CA SER A 220 10.75 22.45 -12.55
C SER A 220 12.25 22.75 -12.50
N PRO A 221 13.00 22.15 -11.57
CA PRO A 221 13.75 20.97 -11.99
C PRO A 221 13.74 19.82 -10.97
N ALA A 222 13.68 18.62 -11.52
CA ALA A 222 14.07 17.39 -10.84
C ALA A 222 15.60 17.31 -10.73
N ALA A 223 16.11 16.95 -9.56
CA ALA A 223 17.20 15.96 -9.38
C ALA A 223 17.63 15.88 -7.91
N GLY A 224 17.84 14.65 -7.42
CA GLY A 224 18.75 14.39 -6.31
C GLY A 224 18.12 13.81 -5.05
N VAL A 225 17.75 12.53 -5.07
CA VAL A 225 17.80 11.70 -3.86
C VAL A 225 18.48 10.38 -4.22
N GLU A 226 19.76 10.27 -3.83
CA GLU A 226 20.48 9.01 -3.72
C GLU A 226 19.78 8.11 -2.70
N ARG A 227 19.42 6.89 -3.10
CA ARG A 227 18.88 5.89 -2.18
C ARG A 227 19.88 4.73 -2.10
N THR A 228 20.59 4.69 -0.97
CA THR A 228 21.45 3.59 -0.56
C THR A 228 20.61 2.38 -0.10
N VAL A 229 21.28 1.22 -0.05
CA VAL A 229 20.88 -0.07 0.56
C VAL A 229 20.18 -1.03 -0.42
N ARG A 230 20.77 -2.13 -0.91
CA ARG A 230 21.58 -3.24 -0.33
C ARG A 230 20.75 -4.24 0.50
N GLY A 231 20.33 -5.33 -0.16
CA GLY A 231 19.95 -6.63 0.44
C GLY A 231 18.48 -6.75 0.87
N GLY A 232 17.73 -7.82 0.60
CA GLY A 232 18.05 -9.10 -0.01
C GLY A 232 16.81 -9.76 -0.60
N ARG A 233 17.01 -10.55 -1.67
CA ARG A 233 15.97 -11.37 -2.31
C ARG A 233 15.68 -12.58 -1.43
N ALA A 234 14.42 -12.73 -0.99
CA ALA A 234 13.87 -14.03 -0.67
C ALA A 234 13.54 -14.73 -1.99
N THR A 235 14.35 -15.72 -2.37
CA THR A 235 14.06 -16.63 -3.47
C THR A 235 13.22 -17.80 -2.97
N THR A 236 11.96 -17.85 -3.36
CA THR A 236 11.11 -19.05 -3.33
C THR A 236 10.28 -19.02 -4.62
N ALA A 237 10.73 -19.72 -5.66
CA ALA A 237 10.42 -21.12 -5.93
C ALA A 237 9.04 -21.29 -6.60
N TRP A 238 9.04 -21.16 -7.93
CA TRP A 238 8.28 -21.88 -8.98
C TRP A 238 8.10 -20.94 -10.18
N PRO A 239 8.71 -21.27 -11.34
CA PRO A 239 7.97 -22.10 -12.29
C PRO A 239 8.88 -23.08 -13.05
N PHE A 240 8.78 -24.37 -12.74
CA PHE A 240 9.11 -25.41 -13.71
C PHE A 240 7.80 -25.99 -14.20
N LEU A 241 7.34 -25.51 -15.37
CA LEU A 241 6.56 -26.23 -16.39
C LEU A 241 5.97 -25.23 -17.41
N ALA A 242 6.84 -24.60 -18.21
CA ALA A 242 6.41 -23.96 -19.47
C ALA A 242 7.52 -23.81 -20.52
N THR A 243 8.63 -24.56 -20.45
CA THR A 243 9.75 -24.42 -21.41
C THR A 243 10.35 -25.74 -21.90
N THR A 244 9.56 -26.82 -22.00
CA THR A 244 9.96 -28.08 -22.65
C THR A 244 8.95 -28.59 -23.70
N GLY A 245 8.23 -27.69 -24.38
CA GLY A 245 7.30 -28.05 -25.46
C GLY A 245 7.89 -28.06 -26.87
N ALA A 246 8.91 -27.24 -27.15
CA ALA A 246 9.33 -26.95 -28.53
C ALA A 246 10.46 -27.86 -29.09
N ALA A 247 11.14 -28.65 -28.24
CA ALA A 247 12.26 -29.49 -28.68
C ALA A 247 11.86 -30.92 -29.14
N LEU A 248 10.64 -31.38 -28.87
CA LEU A 248 10.22 -32.76 -29.16
C LEU A 248 9.69 -32.96 -30.60
N ILE A 249 9.25 -31.93 -31.31
CA ILE A 249 8.68 -32.06 -32.66
C ILE A 249 9.77 -32.26 -33.73
N ALA A 250 10.95 -31.67 -33.57
CA ALA A 250 12.05 -31.80 -34.53
C ALA A 250 12.68 -33.22 -34.58
N VAL A 251 12.73 -33.92 -33.43
CA VAL A 251 13.32 -35.27 -33.34
C VAL A 251 12.41 -36.34 -33.98
N ILE A 252 11.09 -36.16 -33.94
CA ILE A 252 10.13 -37.12 -34.53
C ILE A 252 10.14 -37.01 -36.07
N ALA A 253 10.27 -35.80 -36.61
CA ALA A 253 10.35 -35.57 -38.06
C ALA A 253 11.64 -36.17 -38.68
N ALA A 254 12.79 -36.00 -38.03
CA ALA A 254 14.06 -36.56 -38.48
C ALA A 254 14.08 -38.11 -38.46
N ARG A 255 13.48 -38.72 -37.42
CA ARG A 255 13.37 -40.19 -37.31
C ARG A 255 12.40 -40.82 -38.31
N ARG A 256 11.40 -40.08 -38.80
CA ARG A 256 10.48 -40.56 -39.86
C ARG A 256 11.10 -40.47 -41.26
N TRP A 257 11.96 -39.49 -41.53
CA TRP A 257 12.64 -39.37 -42.83
C TRP A 257 13.76 -40.40 -42.99
N GLY A 258 14.54 -40.67 -41.94
CA GLY A 258 15.61 -41.68 -41.98
C GLY A 258 15.10 -43.08 -42.31
N ARG A 259 13.99 -43.50 -41.71
CA ARG A 259 13.39 -44.84 -41.95
C ARG A 259 12.82 -45.01 -43.37
N ARG A 260 12.32 -43.94 -43.99
CA ARG A 260 11.82 -43.98 -45.38
C ARG A 260 12.94 -44.09 -46.43
N ARG A 261 14.16 -43.61 -46.13
CA ARG A 261 15.31 -43.75 -47.05
C ARG A 261 15.95 -45.13 -46.97
N ALA A 262 15.94 -45.78 -45.81
CA ALA A 262 16.48 -47.14 -45.64
C ALA A 262 15.62 -48.20 -46.36
N ALA A 263 14.29 -48.06 -46.35
CA ALA A 263 13.38 -48.99 -47.03
C ALA A 263 13.43 -48.95 -48.57
N ARG A 264 14.01 -47.90 -49.17
CA ARG A 264 14.15 -47.77 -50.64
C ARG A 264 15.49 -48.28 -51.19
N ARG A 265 16.39 -48.76 -50.33
CA ARG A 265 17.71 -49.28 -50.72
C ARG A 265 17.86 -50.78 -50.51
N GLY A 266 16.77 -51.49 -50.22
CA GLY A 266 16.78 -52.92 -49.91
C GLY A 266 15.56 -53.68 -50.43
N ALA A 267 15.12 -53.40 -51.66
CA ALA A 267 14.25 -54.29 -52.42
C ALA A 267 15.07 -54.82 -53.61
N PRO A 268 14.99 -56.14 -53.91
CA PRO A 268 15.92 -56.84 -54.80
C PRO A 268 15.94 -56.30 -56.24
#